data_AF-K2Q0I1-F1
#
_entry.id   AF-K2Q0I1-F1
#
_cell.length_a   1.000
_cell.length_b   1.000
_cell.length_c   1.000
_cell.angle_alpha   90.00
_cell.angle_beta   90.00
_cell.angle_gamma   90.00
#
_symmetry.space_group_name_H-M   'P 1'
#
loop_
_entity.id
_entity.type
_entity.pdbx_description
1 polymer ?
#
loop_
_entity_poly.entity_id
_entity_poly.type
_entity_poly.pdbx_seq_one_letter_code
_entity_poly.pdbx_strand_id
1 'polypeptide(L)'
;MDGIAVQAANQSAAHAIQQLRLVGGQSDWTFNLQMGLGTILDLSDPRRERYELPDSRPTRDLLAGVYGALGNAIRWGTSDPYMGKIEAEHLTEGLLAAARLVEAIDKEDTSADRYIDDRTRVKILIHHARIAEHRQNLERRRRDREHGTIDQILGKAANEAELFA
;
A
#
# COMPACT_ATOMS: atom_id res chain seq x y z
N MET A 1 2.71 32.77 7.48
CA MET A 1 3.55 31.56 7.35
C MET A 1 2.69 30.33 7.08
N ASP A 2 1.39 30.42 7.36
CA ASP A 2 0.29 29.50 7.07
C ASP A 2 0.38 28.83 5.69
N GLY A 3 0.35 29.57 4.57
CA GLY A 3 0.31 28.95 3.24
C GLY A 3 1.39 27.92 2.85
N ILE A 4 2.55 27.87 3.53
CA ILE A 4 3.58 26.85 3.29
C ILE A 4 3.19 25.50 3.93
N ALA A 5 2.52 25.52 5.08
CA ALA A 5 2.12 24.32 5.80
C ALA A 5 0.93 23.63 5.11
N VAL A 6 -0.13 24.37 4.70
CA VAL A 6 -1.21 23.85 3.84
C VAL A 6 -0.61 23.26 2.57
N GLN A 7 0.33 23.94 1.92
CA GLN A 7 0.91 23.45 0.67
C GLN A 7 1.66 22.13 0.86
N ALA A 8 2.40 21.96 1.96
CA ALA A 8 3.07 20.71 2.30
C ALA A 8 2.07 19.57 2.60
N ALA A 9 0.95 19.88 3.27
CA ALA A 9 -0.12 18.93 3.54
C ALA A 9 -0.83 18.50 2.24
N ASN A 10 -1.10 19.45 1.34
CA ASN A 10 -1.65 19.19 0.01
C ASN A 10 -0.71 18.31 -0.84
N GLN A 11 0.60 18.55 -0.79
CA GLN A 11 1.58 17.70 -1.47
C GLN A 11 1.61 16.28 -0.90
N SER A 12 1.53 16.15 0.42
CA SER A 12 1.41 14.84 1.09
C SER A 12 0.15 14.11 0.63
N ALA A 13 -1.01 14.80 0.64
CA ALA A 13 -2.27 14.23 0.16
C ALA A 13 -2.19 13.81 -1.32
N ALA A 14 -1.61 14.66 -2.19
CA ALA A 14 -1.41 14.35 -3.60
C ALA A 14 -0.50 13.12 -3.82
N HIS A 15 0.58 13.02 -3.05
CA HIS A 15 1.44 11.84 -3.06
C HIS A 15 0.66 10.58 -2.64
N ALA A 16 -0.11 10.65 -1.55
CA ALA A 16 -0.93 9.53 -1.10
C ALA A 16 -1.95 9.09 -2.16
N ILE A 17 -2.61 10.04 -2.83
CA ILE A 17 -3.52 9.77 -3.95
C ILE A 17 -2.80 9.01 -5.07
N GLN A 18 -1.60 9.45 -5.45
CA GLN A 18 -0.83 8.78 -6.50
C GLN A 18 -0.51 7.33 -6.12
N GLN A 19 -0.10 7.07 -4.88
CA GLN A 19 0.19 5.72 -4.41
C GLN A 19 -1.06 4.84 -4.38
N LEU A 20 -2.18 5.36 -3.88
CA LEU A 20 -3.44 4.63 -3.80
C LEU A 20 -4.00 4.24 -5.18
N ARG A 21 -3.74 5.04 -6.23
CA ARG A 21 -4.12 4.69 -7.62
C ARG A 21 -3.40 3.45 -8.16
N LEU A 22 -2.22 3.13 -7.63
CA LEU A 22 -1.41 1.99 -8.08
C LEU A 22 -1.74 0.70 -7.32
N VAL A 23 -2.58 0.79 -6.27
CA VAL A 23 -3.02 -0.36 -5.47
C VAL A 23 -3.81 -1.34 -6.35
N GLY A 24 -3.48 -2.64 -6.27
CA GLY A 24 -4.08 -3.74 -7.03
C GLY A 24 -3.67 -3.81 -8.51
N GLY A 25 -3.05 -2.79 -9.11
CA GLY A 25 -2.76 -2.76 -10.55
C GLY A 25 -1.33 -3.16 -10.94
N GLN A 26 -0.42 -3.26 -9.96
CA GLN A 26 1.01 -3.43 -10.20
C GLN A 26 1.65 -4.43 -9.24
N SER A 27 2.85 -4.90 -9.59
CA SER A 27 3.54 -5.96 -8.83
C SER A 27 3.99 -5.55 -7.43
N ASP A 28 4.07 -4.25 -7.17
CA ASP A 28 4.50 -3.57 -5.95
C ASP A 28 3.33 -2.90 -5.20
N TRP A 29 2.08 -3.30 -5.52
CA TRP A 29 0.91 -2.64 -4.97
C TRP A 29 0.81 -2.65 -3.44
N THR A 30 1.39 -3.66 -2.78
CA THR A 30 1.45 -3.74 -1.32
C THR A 30 2.36 -2.64 -0.74
N PHE A 31 3.43 -2.27 -1.44
CA PHE A 31 4.27 -1.12 -1.09
C PHE A 31 3.50 0.19 -1.29
N ASN A 32 2.84 0.35 -2.43
CA ASN A 32 2.03 1.54 -2.73
C ASN A 32 0.89 1.72 -1.69
N LEU A 33 0.26 0.62 -1.26
CA LEU A 33 -0.72 0.62 -0.18
C LEU A 33 -0.11 1.11 1.14
N GLN A 34 1.08 0.63 1.51
CA GLN A 34 1.77 1.07 2.72
C GLN A 34 2.09 2.56 2.69
N MET A 35 2.57 3.07 1.56
CA MET A 35 2.92 4.48 1.40
C MET A 35 1.69 5.38 1.51
N GLY A 36 0.61 5.05 0.78
CA GLY A 36 -0.65 5.81 0.84
C GLY A 36 -1.26 5.83 2.24
N LEU A 37 -1.37 4.66 2.88
CA LEU A 37 -1.90 4.55 4.24
C LEU A 37 -1.00 5.20 5.29
N GLY A 38 0.32 5.13 5.13
CA GLY A 38 1.29 5.79 6.01
C GLY A 38 1.12 7.30 6.00
N THR A 39 0.88 7.89 4.82
CA THR A 39 0.58 9.33 4.73
C THR A 39 -0.75 9.69 5.38
N ILE A 40 -1.81 8.86 5.25
CA ILE A 40 -3.08 9.09 5.96
C ILE A 40 -2.87 9.04 7.48
N LEU A 41 -2.09 8.08 7.97
CA LEU A 41 -1.76 7.99 9.40
C LEU A 41 -1.05 9.24 9.90
N ASP A 42 -0.06 9.73 9.15
CA ASP A 42 0.67 10.96 9.49
C ASP A 42 -0.26 12.18 9.48
N LEU A 43 -1.07 12.37 8.44
CA LEU A 43 -2.03 13.48 8.36
C LEU A 43 -3.09 13.44 9.47
N SER A 44 -3.46 12.24 9.95
CA SER A 44 -4.44 12.05 11.02
C SER A 44 -3.85 12.01 12.43
N ASP A 45 -2.55 12.24 12.60
CA ASP A 45 -1.92 12.17 13.93
C ASP A 45 -2.29 13.39 14.78
N PRO A 46 -3.01 13.22 15.91
CA PRO A 46 -3.35 14.33 16.81
C PRO A 46 -2.14 14.92 17.54
N ARG A 47 -0.99 14.25 17.55
CA ARG A 47 0.26 14.74 18.17
C ARG A 47 1.07 15.61 17.22
N ARG A 48 0.62 15.80 15.99
CA ARG A 48 1.32 16.59 14.99
C ARG A 48 1.24 18.06 15.38
N GLU A 49 2.30 18.55 16.04
CA GLU A 49 2.28 19.82 16.78
C GLU A 49 2.08 21.10 15.94
N ARG A 50 2.04 21.06 14.59
CA ARG A 50 2.19 22.31 13.82
C ARG A 50 1.90 22.32 12.32
N TYR A 51 1.23 21.31 11.75
CA TYR A 51 0.93 21.30 10.31
C TYR A 51 -0.57 21.48 10.06
N GLU A 52 -0.89 22.47 9.24
CA GLU A 52 -2.24 22.64 8.72
C GLU A 52 -2.68 21.39 7.95
N LEU A 53 -3.98 21.15 7.95
CA LEU A 53 -4.58 20.03 7.24
C LEU A 53 -4.66 20.35 5.74
N PRO A 54 -4.69 19.33 4.87
CA PRO A 54 -4.89 19.55 3.45
C PRO A 54 -6.24 20.20 3.18
N ASP A 55 -6.32 20.99 2.12
CA ASP A 55 -7.56 21.61 1.67
C ASP A 55 -8.62 20.54 1.36
N SER A 56 -9.90 20.93 1.46
CA SER A 56 -11.04 20.05 1.22
C SER A 56 -11.03 19.32 -0.13
N ARG A 57 -10.51 19.95 -1.20
CA ARG A 57 -10.42 19.33 -2.52
C ARG A 57 -9.44 18.14 -2.53
N PRO A 58 -8.14 18.31 -2.17
CA PRO A 58 -7.22 17.21 -1.97
C PRO A 58 -7.76 16.11 -1.04
N THR A 59 -8.46 16.46 0.03
CA THR A 59 -9.02 15.49 0.98
C THR A 59 -10.14 14.64 0.34
N ARG A 60 -11.01 15.24 -0.48
CA ARG A 60 -12.02 14.49 -1.25
C ARG A 60 -11.39 13.58 -2.31
N ASP A 61 -10.36 14.05 -2.99
CA ASP A 61 -9.63 13.24 -3.96
C ASP A 61 -8.89 12.07 -3.27
N LEU A 62 -8.40 12.29 -2.05
CA LEU A 62 -7.80 11.26 -1.20
C LEU A 62 -8.82 10.22 -0.77
N LEU A 63 -10.03 10.64 -0.37
CA LEU A 63 -11.13 9.74 -0.03
C LEU A 63 -11.52 8.86 -1.22
N ALA A 64 -11.66 9.46 -2.40
CA ALA A 64 -11.91 8.72 -3.64
C ALA A 64 -10.77 7.74 -3.95
N GLY A 65 -9.52 8.13 -3.70
CA GLY A 65 -8.34 7.27 -3.80
C GLY A 65 -8.42 6.05 -2.89
N VAL A 66 -8.86 6.19 -1.64
CA VAL A 66 -9.03 5.08 -0.69
C VAL A 66 -10.06 4.07 -1.18
N TYR A 67 -11.23 4.53 -1.64
CA TYR A 67 -12.25 3.62 -2.18
C TYR A 67 -11.83 2.95 -3.49
N GLY A 68 -11.16 3.69 -4.37
CA GLY A 68 -10.58 3.13 -5.60
C GLY A 68 -9.54 2.05 -5.30
N ALA A 69 -8.65 2.30 -4.33
CA ALA A 69 -7.67 1.34 -3.85
C ALA A 69 -8.33 0.08 -3.29
N LEU A 70 -9.43 0.20 -2.52
CA LEU A 70 -10.18 -0.94 -2.00
C LEU A 70 -10.75 -1.81 -3.12
N GLY A 71 -11.45 -1.21 -4.08
CA GLY A 71 -12.02 -1.94 -5.22
C GLY A 71 -10.95 -2.70 -6.02
N ASN A 72 -9.82 -2.04 -6.30
CA ASN A 72 -8.71 -2.66 -7.03
C ASN A 72 -8.01 -3.74 -6.21
N ALA A 73 -7.76 -3.51 -4.92
CA ALA A 73 -7.13 -4.48 -4.04
C ALA A 73 -7.98 -5.75 -3.88
N ILE A 74 -9.30 -5.60 -3.73
CA ILE A 74 -10.21 -6.75 -3.68
C ILE A 74 -10.14 -7.52 -5.00
N ARG A 75 -10.23 -6.84 -6.14
CA ARG A 75 -10.25 -7.48 -7.46
C ARG A 75 -8.97 -8.25 -7.79
N TRP A 76 -7.82 -7.65 -7.50
CA TRP A 76 -6.54 -8.15 -7.99
C TRP A 76 -5.63 -8.68 -6.87
N GLY A 77 -5.61 -7.99 -5.73
CA GLY A 77 -4.76 -8.32 -4.58
C GLY A 77 -5.20 -9.56 -3.79
N THR A 78 -6.42 -10.04 -3.99
CA THR A 78 -6.91 -11.30 -3.37
C THR A 78 -6.75 -12.52 -4.29
N SER A 79 -6.61 -12.27 -5.59
CA SER A 79 -6.74 -13.29 -6.66
C SER A 79 -5.42 -13.97 -7.03
N ASP A 80 -4.29 -13.25 -6.94
CA ASP A 80 -2.99 -13.76 -7.38
C ASP A 80 -2.04 -14.02 -6.17
N PRO A 81 -1.67 -15.28 -5.88
CA PRO A 81 -0.73 -15.60 -4.79
C PRO A 81 0.67 -14.99 -4.98
N TYR A 82 1.08 -14.67 -6.22
CA TYR A 82 2.37 -14.06 -6.55
C TYR A 82 2.37 -12.54 -6.50
N MET A 83 1.21 -11.91 -6.28
CA MET A 83 1.11 -10.46 -6.12
C MET A 83 1.10 -10.00 -4.67
N GLY A 84 1.36 -10.88 -3.69
CA GLY A 84 1.31 -10.51 -2.27
C GLY A 84 -0.13 -10.47 -1.77
N LYS A 85 -0.70 -11.65 -1.58
CA LYS A 85 -2.10 -11.82 -1.17
C LYS A 85 -2.39 -11.23 0.21
N ILE A 86 -3.46 -10.43 0.29
CA ILE A 86 -4.07 -9.97 1.54
C ILE A 86 -5.54 -10.41 1.53
N GLU A 87 -6.05 -10.86 2.67
CA GLU A 87 -7.46 -11.27 2.81
C GLU A 87 -8.41 -10.07 2.69
N ALA A 88 -9.60 -10.30 2.11
CA ALA A 88 -10.54 -9.24 1.77
C ALA A 88 -11.06 -8.52 3.04
N GLU A 89 -11.16 -9.25 4.14
CA GLU A 89 -11.55 -8.77 5.46
C GLU A 89 -10.57 -7.70 5.95
N HIS A 90 -9.27 -8.02 5.92
CA HIS A 90 -8.22 -7.08 6.33
C HIS A 90 -8.16 -5.84 5.42
N LEU A 91 -8.32 -6.03 4.11
CA LEU A 91 -8.41 -4.92 3.15
C LEU A 91 -9.59 -4.01 3.46
N THR A 92 -10.76 -4.59 3.67
CA THR A 92 -12.01 -3.87 3.93
C THR A 92 -11.95 -3.12 5.25
N GLU A 93 -11.56 -3.79 6.34
CA GLU A 93 -11.44 -3.17 7.66
C GLU A 93 -10.46 -1.99 7.67
N GLY A 94 -9.26 -2.19 7.11
CA GLY A 94 -8.21 -1.18 7.10
C GLY A 94 -8.51 0.00 6.18
N LEU A 95 -9.02 -0.23 4.96
CA LEU A 95 -9.31 0.87 4.02
C LEU A 95 -10.57 1.64 4.41
N LEU A 96 -11.59 1.00 4.99
CA LEU A 96 -12.73 1.73 5.54
C LEU A 96 -12.34 2.55 6.79
N ALA A 97 -11.41 2.05 7.61
CA ALA A 97 -10.83 2.85 8.69
C ALA A 97 -10.04 4.05 8.14
N ALA A 98 -9.24 3.86 7.08
CA ALA A 98 -8.55 4.95 6.42
C ALA A 98 -9.52 6.00 5.86
N ALA A 99 -10.63 5.58 5.24
CA ALA A 99 -11.66 6.49 4.74
C ALA A 99 -12.25 7.37 5.86
N ARG A 100 -12.56 6.76 7.03
CA ARG A 100 -13.04 7.52 8.20
C ARG A 100 -12.01 8.51 8.73
N LEU A 101 -10.72 8.18 8.69
CA LEU A 101 -9.65 9.13 9.03
C LEU A 101 -9.55 10.29 8.03
N VAL A 102 -9.75 10.03 6.74
CA VAL A 102 -9.78 11.08 5.71
C VAL A 102 -10.98 12.01 5.91
N GLU A 103 -12.16 11.47 6.26
CA GLU A 103 -13.31 12.31 6.64
C GLU A 103 -13.06 13.12 7.91
N ALA A 104 -12.33 12.55 8.87
CA ALA A 104 -11.91 13.23 10.10
C ALA A 104 -10.99 14.42 9.79
N ILE A 105 -10.05 14.24 8.86
CA ILE A 105 -9.17 15.29 8.34
C ILE A 105 -10.00 16.40 7.67
N ASP A 106 -10.97 16.06 6.80
CA ASP A 106 -11.82 17.06 6.12
C ASP A 106 -12.64 17.91 7.10
N LYS A 107 -13.02 17.32 8.24
CA LYS A 107 -13.81 17.97 9.29
C LYS A 107 -12.95 18.63 10.37
N GLU A 108 -11.62 18.54 10.25
CA GLU A 108 -10.66 19.00 11.25
C GLU A 108 -10.89 18.40 12.66
N ASP A 109 -11.50 17.21 12.73
CA ASP A 109 -11.83 16.51 13.96
C ASP A 109 -11.14 15.15 13.96
N THR A 110 -9.85 15.11 14.31
CA THR A 110 -9.03 13.89 14.35
C THR A 110 -8.77 13.39 15.79
N SER A 111 -9.30 14.08 16.80
CA SER A 111 -8.98 13.84 18.22
C SER A 111 -9.91 12.85 18.92
N ALA A 112 -11.09 12.56 18.36
CA ALA A 112 -12.04 11.64 18.98
C ALA A 112 -11.46 10.22 19.16
N ASP A 113 -11.82 9.57 20.27
CA ASP A 113 -11.31 8.24 20.65
C ASP A 113 -11.52 7.17 19.58
N ARG A 114 -12.64 7.23 18.83
CA ARG A 114 -12.90 6.30 17.71
C ARG A 114 -11.78 6.28 16.66
N TYR A 115 -11.06 7.40 16.49
CA TYR A 115 -9.98 7.48 15.52
C TYR A 115 -8.69 6.83 16.02
N ILE A 116 -8.57 6.50 17.31
CA ILE A 116 -7.50 5.66 17.84
C ILE A 116 -7.67 4.23 17.31
N ASP A 117 -8.89 3.71 17.34
CA ASP A 117 -9.22 2.40 16.77
C ASP A 117 -9.02 2.37 15.27
N ASP A 118 -9.47 3.40 14.55
CA ASP A 118 -9.29 3.48 13.10
C ASP A 118 -7.80 3.57 12.72
N ARG A 119 -6.99 4.37 13.42
CA ARG A 119 -5.53 4.39 13.22
C ARG A 119 -4.91 3.01 13.49
N THR A 120 -5.39 2.28 14.48
CA THR A 120 -4.92 0.93 14.79
C THR A 120 -5.25 -0.06 13.67
N ARG A 121 -6.49 -0.02 13.14
CA ARG A 121 -6.90 -0.84 11.99
C ARG A 121 -6.08 -0.55 10.73
N VAL A 122 -5.79 0.73 10.46
CA VAL A 122 -4.90 1.11 9.34
C VAL A 122 -3.49 0.56 9.53
N LYS A 123 -2.92 0.66 10.75
CA LYS A 123 -1.60 0.08 11.06
C LYS A 123 -1.59 -1.44 10.89
N ILE A 124 -2.64 -2.13 11.31
CA ILE A 124 -2.80 -3.59 11.12
C ILE A 124 -2.78 -3.91 9.63
N LEU A 125 -3.52 -3.18 8.79
CA LEU A 125 -3.48 -3.40 7.34
C LEU A 125 -2.09 -3.15 6.74
N ILE A 126 -1.37 -2.11 7.17
CA ILE A 126 0.02 -1.88 6.77
C ILE A 126 0.90 -3.09 7.15
N HIS A 127 0.70 -3.69 8.33
CA HIS A 127 1.41 -4.90 8.73
C HIS A 127 1.08 -6.10 7.83
N HIS A 128 -0.18 -6.31 7.48
CA HIS A 128 -0.55 -7.35 6.51
C HIS A 128 0.10 -7.12 5.15
N ALA A 129 0.15 -5.88 4.67
CA ALA A 129 0.82 -5.52 3.42
C ALA A 129 2.32 -5.84 3.46
N ARG A 130 3.01 -5.56 4.57
CA ARG A 130 4.43 -5.92 4.77
C ARG A 130 4.66 -7.43 4.76
N ILE A 131 3.78 -8.18 5.42
CA ILE A 131 3.85 -9.65 5.42
C ILE A 131 3.64 -10.19 4.01
N ALA A 132 2.66 -9.66 3.28
CA ALA A 132 2.36 -10.05 1.91
C ALA A 132 3.53 -9.75 0.95
N GLU A 133 4.13 -8.56 1.05
CA GLU A 133 5.34 -8.17 0.32
C GLU A 133 6.52 -9.12 0.63
N HIS A 134 6.73 -9.44 1.90
CA HIS A 134 7.80 -10.37 2.29
C HIS A 134 7.60 -11.78 1.71
N ARG A 135 6.36 -12.30 1.74
CA ARG A 135 6.00 -13.58 1.12
C ARG A 135 6.24 -13.57 -0.38
N GLN A 136 5.84 -12.50 -1.06
CA GLN A 136 6.11 -12.33 -2.48
C GLN A 136 7.62 -12.37 -2.80
N ASN A 137 8.44 -11.66 -2.01
CA ASN A 137 9.89 -11.64 -2.19
C ASN A 137 10.55 -13.02 -1.92
N LEU A 138 10.00 -13.81 -0.99
CA LEU A 138 10.45 -15.19 -0.79
C LEU A 138 10.14 -16.08 -2.00
N GLU A 139 8.92 -15.98 -2.55
CA GLU A 139 8.51 -16.75 -3.73
C GLU A 139 9.27 -16.34 -5.00
N ARG A 140 9.58 -15.05 -5.18
CA ARG A 140 10.45 -14.59 -6.27
C ARG A 140 11.84 -15.21 -6.17
N ARG A 141 12.48 -15.09 -4.99
CA ARG A 141 13.81 -15.69 -4.75
C ARG A 141 13.82 -17.21 -4.86
N ARG A 142 12.70 -17.88 -4.61
CA ARG A 142 12.56 -19.32 -4.80
C ARG A 142 12.58 -19.67 -6.29
N ARG A 143 11.75 -18.97 -7.08
CA ARG A 143 11.71 -19.15 -8.55
C ARG A 143 13.04 -18.83 -9.21
N ASP A 144 13.73 -17.76 -8.80
CA ASP A 144 15.04 -17.40 -9.34
C ASP A 144 16.06 -18.52 -9.11
N ARG A 145 16.00 -19.20 -7.95
CA ARG A 145 16.85 -20.36 -7.65
C ARG A 145 16.46 -21.58 -8.48
N GLU A 146 15.17 -21.84 -8.65
CA GLU A 146 14.67 -22.96 -9.47
C GLU A 146 15.06 -22.77 -10.95
N HIS A 147 14.87 -21.57 -11.51
CA HIS A 147 15.30 -21.23 -12.87
C HIS A 147 16.82 -21.32 -13.04
N GLY A 148 17.60 -20.75 -12.11
CA GLY A 148 19.06 -20.88 -12.18
C GLY A 148 19.55 -22.33 -12.09
N THR A 149 18.82 -23.20 -11.40
CA THR A 149 19.11 -24.64 -11.35
C THR A 149 18.78 -25.32 -12.69
N ILE A 150 17.63 -24.98 -13.30
CA ILE A 150 17.22 -25.48 -14.61
C ILE A 150 18.23 -25.06 -15.69
N ASP A 151 18.64 -23.79 -15.72
CA ASP A 151 19.62 -23.27 -16.68
C ASP A 151 20.98 -23.97 -16.55
N GLN A 152 21.41 -24.28 -15.32
CA GLN A 152 22.63 -25.07 -15.10
C GLN A 152 22.52 -26.51 -15.59
N ILE A 153 21.36 -27.16 -15.42
CA ILE A 153 21.11 -28.52 -15.90
C ILE A 153 21.09 -28.53 -17.44
N LEU A 154 20.35 -27.60 -18.06
CA LEU A 154 20.26 -27.47 -19.51
C LEU A 154 21.61 -27.12 -20.14
N GLY A 155 22.37 -26.21 -19.53
CA GLY A 155 23.73 -25.85 -19.98
C GLY A 155 24.71 -27.02 -19.90
N LYS A 156 24.64 -27.85 -18.85
CA LYS A 156 25.45 -29.07 -18.76
C LYS A 156 25.06 -30.11 -19.80
N ALA A 157 23.76 -30.33 -20.02
CA ALA A 157 23.27 -31.26 -21.04
C ALA A 157 23.66 -30.84 -22.46
N ALA A 158 23.66 -29.53 -22.76
CA ALA A 158 24.13 -29.01 -24.04
C ALA A 158 25.64 -29.21 -24.24
N ASN A 159 26.45 -28.94 -23.21
CA ASN A 159 27.89 -29.17 -23.27
C ASN A 159 28.26 -30.66 -23.40
N GLU A 160 27.52 -31.56 -22.76
CA GLU A 160 27.70 -32.99 -22.92
C GLU A 160 27.31 -33.45 -24.34
N ALA A 161 26.22 -32.93 -24.90
CA ALA A 161 25.80 -33.26 -26.27
C ALA A 161 26.83 -32.81 -27.34
N GLU A 162 27.50 -31.66 -27.15
CA GLU A 162 28.60 -31.21 -28.03
C GLU A 162 29.87 -32.05 -27.89
N LEU A 163 30.10 -32.71 -26.75
CA LEU A 163 31.27 -33.56 -26.50
C LEU A 163 31.17 -34.94 -27.14
N PHE A 164 29.97 -35.37 -27.52
CA PHE A 164 29.68 -36.67 -28.14
C PHE A 164 29.20 -36.55 -29.61
N ALA A 165 29.27 -35.36 -30.21
CA ALA A 165 29.02 -35.10 -31.63
C ALA A 165 30.33 -35.07 -32.43
#